data_AF-A0A443HJX9-F1
#
_entry.id   AF-A0A443HJX9-F1
#
_cell.length_a   1.000
_cell.length_b   1.000
_cell.length_c   1.000
_cell.angle_alpha   90.00
_cell.angle_beta   90.00
_cell.angle_gamma   90.00
#
_symmetry.space_group_name_H-M   'P 1'
#
loop_
_entity.id
_entity.type
_entity.pdbx_description
1 polymer ?
#
loop_
_entity_poly.entity_id
_entity_poly.type
_entity_poly.pdbx_seq_one_letter_code
_entity_poly.pdbx_strand_id
1 'polypeptide(L)' 'MKRVSSKILALGSLAAVKTNHNPGCIVGVGPAGFSAAAQLEIKGYQTVTFEKQSAVRWK' A
#
# COMPACT_ATOMS: atom_id res chain seq x y z
N MET A 1 29.46 -26.93 -33.99
CA MET A 1 29.32 -26.91 -32.51
C MET A 1 28.87 -25.52 -32.09
N LYS A 2 27.61 -25.33 -31.67
CA LYS A 2 27.06 -24.01 -31.30
C LYS A 2 27.06 -23.87 -29.78
N ARG A 3 27.82 -22.90 -29.25
CA ARG A 3 27.94 -22.63 -27.80
C ARG A 3 26.64 -22.00 -27.29
N VAL A 4 25.92 -22.70 -26.42
CA VAL A 4 24.71 -22.19 -25.77
C VAL A 4 25.17 -21.31 -24.59
N SER A 5 25.08 -19.99 -24.76
CA SER A 5 25.42 -19.01 -23.73
C SER A 5 24.28 -18.94 -22.70
N SER A 6 24.52 -19.48 -21.50
CA SER A 6 23.57 -19.47 -20.39
C SER A 6 23.43 -18.06 -19.82
N LYS A 7 22.27 -17.45 -19.99
CA LYS A 7 21.88 -16.24 -19.25
C LYS A 7 21.44 -16.66 -17.85
N ILE A 8 22.29 -16.41 -16.85
CA ILE A 8 21.94 -16.57 -15.44
C ILE A 8 20.97 -15.42 -15.10
N LEU A 9 19.69 -15.76 -14.96
CA LEU A 9 18.64 -14.85 -14.52
C LEU A 9 18.70 -14.78 -12.99
N ALA A 10 19.28 -13.72 -12.44
CA ALA A 10 19.28 -13.50 -11.00
C ALA A 10 17.85 -13.21 -10.52
N LEU A 11 17.24 -14.17 -9.81
CA LEU A 11 16.00 -13.95 -9.07
C LEU A 11 16.32 -13.00 -7.91
N GLY A 12 15.88 -11.74 -8.02
CA GLY A 12 15.96 -10.77 -6.94
C GLY A 12 15.21 -11.26 -5.70
N SER A 13 15.78 -11.04 -4.52
CA SER A 13 15.17 -11.40 -3.23
C SER A 13 13.82 -10.71 -3.04
N LEU A 14 12.75 -11.50 -2.96
CA LEU A 14 11.47 -11.06 -2.40
C LEU A 14 11.63 -10.93 -0.89
N ALA A 15 12.08 -9.77 -0.42
CA ALA A 15 11.97 -9.44 1.00
C ALA A 15 10.49 -9.27 1.32
N ALA A 16 9.95 -10.14 2.18
CA ALA A 16 8.58 -10.06 2.65
C ALA A 16 8.33 -8.69 3.30
N VAL A 17 7.40 -7.91 2.74
CA VAL A 17 7.03 -6.61 3.32
C VAL A 17 6.45 -6.87 4.71
N LYS A 18 7.03 -6.24 5.73
CA LYS A 18 6.56 -6.35 7.12
C LYS A 18 5.21 -5.65 7.21
N THR A 19 4.11 -6.40 7.08
CA THR A 19 2.77 -5.87 7.30
C THR A 19 2.60 -5.62 8.80
N ASN A 20 2.26 -4.39 9.17
CA ASN A 20 1.85 -4.13 10.55
C ASN A 20 0.51 -4.85 10.75
N HIS A 21 0.45 -5.83 11.66
CA HIS A 21 -0.74 -6.65 11.90
C HIS A 21 -1.94 -5.83 12.41
N ASN A 22 -1.70 -4.60 12.87
CA ASN A 22 -2.75 -3.70 13.36
C ASN A 22 -2.99 -2.60 12.32
N PRO A 23 -4.12 -2.62 11.60
CA PRO A 23 -4.44 -1.56 10.67
C PRO A 23 -4.66 -0.24 11.42
N GLY A 24 -4.18 0.87 10.85
CA GLY A 24 -4.44 2.21 11.39
C GLY A 24 -5.89 2.63 11.18
N CYS A 25 -6.50 3.30 12.16
CA CYS A 25 -7.85 3.84 12.04
C CYS A 25 -7.81 5.31 11.63
N ILE A 26 -8.55 5.66 10.57
CA ILE A 26 -8.73 7.03 10.10
C ILE A 26 -10.20 7.39 10.28
N VAL A 27 -10.48 8.46 11.04
CA VAL A 27 -11.83 8.95 11.28
C VAL A 27 -12.01 10.29 10.58
N GLY A 28 -12.97 10.37 9.67
CA GLY A 28 -13.25 11.54 8.85
C GLY A 28 -12.56 11.45 7.49
N VAL A 29 -13.36 11.34 6.45
CA VAL A 29 -12.96 11.30 5.04
C VAL A 29 -13.21 12.69 4.50
N GLY A 30 -12.42 13.64 5.01
CA GLY A 30 -12.14 14.96 4.47
C GLY A 30 -10.89 14.96 3.56
N PRO A 31 -10.54 16.05 2.86
CA PRO A 31 -9.32 16.09 2.04
C PRO A 31 -8.06 15.67 2.82
N ALA A 32 -8.00 16.01 4.11
CA ALA A 32 -6.95 15.59 5.02
C ALA A 32 -6.98 14.07 5.31
N GLY A 33 -8.16 13.50 5.59
CA GLY A 33 -8.31 12.07 5.86
C GLY A 33 -7.95 11.20 4.67
N PHE A 34 -8.37 11.61 3.47
CA PHE A 34 -8.01 10.91 2.23
C PHE A 34 -6.52 11.00 1.92
N SER A 35 -5.93 12.18 2.13
CA SER A 35 -4.48 12.38 1.96
C SER A 35 -3.68 11.55 2.96
N ALA A 36 -4.16 11.43 4.20
CA ALA A 36 -3.54 10.60 5.23
C ALA A 36 -3.60 9.10 4.85
N ALA A 37 -4.77 8.62 4.41
CA ALA A 37 -4.95 7.25 3.95
C ALA A 37 -3.98 6.92 2.80
N ALA A 38 -3.95 7.77 1.78
CA ALA A 38 -3.08 7.57 0.62
C ALA A 38 -1.59 7.52 1.01
N GLN A 39 -1.13 8.42 1.89
CA GLN A 39 0.27 8.41 2.33
C GLN A 39 0.62 7.20 3.19
N LEU A 40 -0.31 6.71 4.01
CA LEU A 40 -0.10 5.53 4.83
C LEU A 40 -0.05 4.27 3.97
N GLU A 41 -0.92 4.15 2.96
CA GLU A 41 -0.90 3.04 1.99
C GLU A 41 0.39 3.02 1.18
N ILE A 42 0.87 4.17 0.69
CA ILE A 42 2.16 4.29 -0.03
C ILE A 42 3.32 3.80 0.84
N LYS A 43 3.26 4.02 2.16
CA LYS A 43 4.27 3.57 3.12
C LYS A 43 4.09 2.09 3.53
N GLY A 44 3.13 1.38 2.97
CA GLY A 44 2.87 -0.04 3.24
C GLY A 44 2.05 -0.31 4.49
N TYR A 45 1.39 0.70 5.06
CA TYR A 45 0.49 0.51 6.19
C TYR A 45 -0.91 0.15 5.69
N GLN A 46 -1.54 -0.83 6.34
CA GLN A 46 -2.98 -1.04 6.20
C GLN A 46 -3.74 0.01 7.00
N THR A 47 -4.82 0.53 6.44
CA THR A 47 -5.70 1.48 7.12
C THR A 47 -7.16 1.10 6.97
N VAL A 48 -7.97 1.46 7.96
CA VAL A 48 -9.44 1.38 7.92
C VAL A 48 -9.96 2.79 8.11
N THR A 49 -10.83 3.22 7.20
CA THR A 49 -11.35 4.58 7.17
C THR A 49 -12.84 4.60 7.52
N PHE A 50 -13.24 5.52 8.40
CA PHE A 50 -14.63 5.73 8.82
C PHE A 50 -15.09 7.14 8.45
N GLU A 51 -16.21 7.23 7.72
CA GLU A 51 -16.92 8.49 7.44
C GLU A 51 -18.24 8.50 8.19
N LYS A 52 -18.66 9.66 8.69
CA LYS A 52 -20.01 9.84 9.23
C LYS A 52 -21.05 9.75 8.10
N GLN A 53 -20.74 10.31 6.93
CA GLN A 53 -21.64 10.35 5.80
C GLN A 53 -21.61 9.04 5.01
N SER A 54 -22.74 8.67 4.41
CA SER A 54 -22.84 7.48 3.54
C SER A 54 -22.13 7.65 2.19
N ALA A 55 -21.77 8.88 1.83
CA ALA A 55 -21.06 9.20 0.60
C ALA A 55 -19.80 10.01 0.90
N VAL A 56 -18.71 9.70 0.18
CA VAL A 56 -17.50 10.51 0.18
C VAL A 56 -17.77 11.75 -0.68
N ARG A 57 -18.30 12.79 -0.06
CA ARG A 57 -18.52 14.09 -0.68
C ARG A 57 -18.02 15.19 0.24
N TRP A 58 -17.03 15.91 -0.23
CA TRP A 58 -16.61 17.19 0.32
C TRP A 58 -17.51 18.26 -0.30
N LYS A 59 -18.30 18.94 0.52
CA LYS A 59 -19.18 20.05 0.12
C LYS A 59 -18.95 21.22 1.06
#